data_AF-A0A8T3X425-F1
#
_entry.id   AF-A0A8T3X425-F1
#
_cell.length_a   1.000
_cell.length_b   1.000
_cell.length_c   1.000
_cell.angle_alpha   90.00
_cell.angle_beta   90.00
_cell.angle_gamma   90.00
#
_symmetry.space_group_name_H-M   'P 1'
#
loop_
_entity.id
_entity.type
_entity.pdbx_description
1 polymer ?
#
loop_
_entity_poly.entity_id
_entity_poly.type
_entity_poly.pdbx_seq_one_letter_code
_entity_poly.pdbx_strand_id
1 'polypeptide(L)'
;MLKAKKPEEVEEIARLIKEYSVMGILNMHKLPARQLQKIRISLRESAVIKMSKKSMIVRALEKSGLSSLKEKIQGEPALILSNDNPFRLYKILKESRSPAPAKAGDIAPSDIVIPKGPTPLPPGPAISSLQKIGLKTSVQAGKIAVMQDKLVAKAGERITEDMVNVFNMLKMEPMEIGLDLVASYESGTVYTKDVLDIDQSWYTGELIQCVHRAVNLSVNTVYPTKLTMEMILQKAYIETRSLCIEANILEKEFINELLLKAVRESKSFEQIGG
;
A
#
# COMPACT_ATOMS: atom_id res chain seq x y z
N MET A 1 -6.27 -47.91 8.02
CA MET A 1 -6.77 -47.18 6.82
C MET A 1 -5.99 -45.91 6.44
N LEU A 2 -5.00 -45.42 7.20
CA LEU A 2 -4.28 -44.15 6.94
C LEU A 2 -3.13 -44.20 5.89
N LYS A 3 -2.72 -45.38 5.41
CA LYS A 3 -1.57 -45.51 4.48
C LYS A 3 -1.95 -45.30 3.00
N ALA A 4 -3.16 -45.67 2.58
CA ALA A 4 -3.60 -45.58 1.18
C ALA A 4 -4.02 -44.15 0.73
N LYS A 5 -4.59 -43.34 1.63
CA LYS A 5 -5.01 -41.97 1.30
C LYS A 5 -3.86 -40.98 1.04
N LYS A 6 -2.66 -41.28 1.55
CA LYS A 6 -1.50 -40.40 1.40
C LYS A 6 -0.98 -40.35 -0.05
N PRO A 7 -0.70 -41.46 -0.74
CA PRO A 7 -0.26 -41.40 -2.13
C PRO A 7 -1.30 -40.74 -3.06
N GLU A 8 -2.59 -41.03 -2.86
CA GLU A 8 -3.69 -40.43 -3.64
C GLU A 8 -3.73 -38.91 -3.52
N GLU A 9 -3.61 -38.36 -2.31
CA GLU A 9 -3.63 -36.91 -2.08
C GLU A 9 -2.41 -36.21 -2.73
N VAL A 10 -1.24 -36.85 -2.71
CA VAL A 10 -0.04 -36.32 -3.41
C VAL A 10 -0.25 -36.30 -4.93
N GLU A 11 -0.89 -37.33 -5.48
CA GLU A 11 -1.20 -37.39 -6.91
C GLU A 11 -2.23 -36.34 -7.32
N GLU A 12 -3.27 -36.12 -6.50
CA GLU A 12 -4.27 -35.08 -6.74
C GLU A 12 -3.62 -33.69 -6.80
N ILE A 13 -2.75 -33.36 -5.83
CA ILE A 13 -2.02 -32.08 -5.81
C ILE A 13 -1.10 -31.97 -7.04
N ALA A 14 -0.40 -33.04 -7.40
CA ALA A 14 0.47 -33.03 -8.56
C ALA A 14 -0.29 -32.86 -9.89
N ARG A 15 -1.51 -33.39 -10.00
CA ARG A 15 -2.41 -33.14 -11.15
C ARG A 15 -2.82 -31.68 -11.21
N LEU A 16 -3.28 -31.13 -10.09
CA LEU A 16 -3.70 -29.73 -10.00
C LEU A 16 -2.55 -28.76 -10.34
N ILE A 17 -1.33 -29.03 -9.89
CA ILE A 17 -0.15 -28.22 -10.24
C ILE A 17 0.12 -28.20 -11.75
N LYS A 18 -0.24 -29.27 -12.48
CA LYS A 18 -0.06 -29.36 -13.94
C LYS A 18 -1.22 -28.75 -14.72
N GLU A 19 -2.41 -28.73 -14.14
CA GLU A 19 -3.63 -28.21 -14.77
C GLU A 19 -3.66 -26.68 -14.80
N TYR A 20 -3.17 -26.03 -13.74
CA TYR A 20 -3.15 -24.58 -13.62
C TYR A 20 -1.81 -23.97 -14.04
N SER A 21 -1.85 -22.80 -14.68
CA SER A 21 -0.64 -22.08 -15.11
C SER A 21 0.11 -21.42 -13.95
N VAL A 22 -0.61 -20.97 -12.92
CA VAL A 22 -0.05 -20.25 -11.77
C VAL A 22 -0.31 -21.03 -10.49
N MET A 23 0.75 -21.18 -9.69
CA MET A 23 0.70 -21.81 -8.37
C MET A 23 1.26 -20.85 -7.32
N GLY A 24 0.48 -20.60 -6.27
CA GLY A 24 0.87 -19.81 -5.12
C GLY A 24 0.97 -20.65 -3.85
N ILE A 25 1.94 -20.30 -3.00
CA ILE A 25 2.12 -20.84 -1.66
C ILE A 25 1.58 -19.82 -0.67
N LEU A 26 0.54 -20.22 0.05
CA LEU A 26 -0.11 -19.43 1.08
C LEU A 26 0.32 -19.89 2.47
N ASN A 27 0.41 -18.96 3.41
CA ASN A 27 0.48 -19.24 4.84
C ASN A 27 -0.84 -18.81 5.48
N MET A 28 -1.51 -19.75 6.17
CA MET A 28 -2.84 -19.52 6.77
C MET A 28 -2.82 -19.31 8.28
N HIS A 29 -1.69 -18.87 8.82
CA HIS A 29 -1.50 -18.75 10.26
C HIS A 29 -2.63 -17.99 10.97
N LYS A 30 -3.23 -18.61 11.99
CA LYS A 30 -4.31 -18.05 12.83
C LYS A 30 -5.57 -17.62 12.05
N LEU A 31 -5.94 -18.31 10.97
CA LEU A 31 -7.13 -17.98 10.17
C LEU A 31 -8.38 -18.79 10.57
N PRO A 32 -9.43 -18.17 11.16
CA PRO A 32 -10.69 -18.83 11.49
C PRO A 32 -11.40 -19.47 10.30
N ALA A 33 -11.99 -20.65 10.54
CA ALA A 33 -12.69 -21.43 9.50
C ALA A 33 -13.81 -20.65 8.78
N ARG A 34 -14.53 -19.78 9.49
CA ARG A 34 -15.60 -18.94 8.89
C ARG A 34 -15.05 -17.93 7.88
N GLN A 35 -13.95 -17.27 8.19
CA GLN A 35 -13.30 -16.33 7.27
C GLN A 35 -12.72 -17.09 6.07
N LEU A 36 -12.09 -18.24 6.32
CA LEU A 36 -11.58 -19.09 5.25
C LEU A 36 -12.68 -19.50 4.26
N GLN A 37 -13.85 -19.88 4.79
CA GLN A 37 -14.99 -20.25 3.97
C GLN A 37 -15.49 -19.07 3.13
N LYS A 38 -15.56 -17.87 3.70
CA LYS A 38 -15.91 -16.65 2.95
C LYS A 38 -14.91 -16.39 1.81
N ILE A 39 -13.61 -16.46 2.11
CA ILE A 39 -12.54 -16.26 1.12
C ILE A 39 -12.59 -17.34 0.02
N ARG A 40 -12.87 -18.59 0.39
CA ARG A 40 -13.07 -19.68 -0.58
C ARG A 40 -14.28 -19.44 -1.47
N ILE A 41 -15.37 -18.86 -0.96
CA ILE A 41 -16.55 -18.53 -1.77
C ILE A 41 -16.21 -17.41 -2.76
N SER A 42 -15.54 -16.35 -2.32
CA SER A 42 -15.16 -15.23 -3.20
C SER A 42 -14.15 -15.63 -4.29
N LEU A 43 -13.31 -16.63 -4.03
CA LEU A 43 -12.30 -17.10 -4.97
C LEU A 43 -12.75 -18.27 -5.85
N ARG A 44 -13.97 -18.80 -5.72
CA ARG A 44 -14.38 -20.02 -6.45
C ARG A 44 -14.21 -19.95 -7.96
N GLU A 45 -14.39 -18.78 -8.55
CA GLU A 45 -14.34 -18.59 -10.01
C GLU A 45 -12.92 -18.32 -10.51
N SER A 46 -12.05 -17.75 -9.68
CA SER A 46 -10.70 -17.32 -10.07
C SER A 46 -9.59 -18.26 -9.60
N ALA A 47 -9.77 -18.94 -8.45
CA ALA A 47 -8.71 -19.75 -7.87
C ALA A 47 -9.20 -20.92 -7.00
N VAL A 48 -8.47 -22.02 -7.06
CA VAL A 48 -8.69 -23.20 -6.23
C VAL A 48 -7.68 -23.21 -5.08
N ILE A 49 -8.18 -23.23 -3.85
CA ILE A 49 -7.34 -23.35 -2.64
C ILE A 49 -7.33 -24.80 -2.16
N LYS A 50 -6.17 -25.47 -2.26
CA LYS A 50 -5.95 -26.82 -1.74
C LYS A 50 -5.11 -26.77 -0.47
N MET A 51 -5.66 -27.33 0.60
CA MET A 51 -4.99 -27.43 1.91
C MET A 51 -4.57 -28.86 2.16
N SER A 52 -3.30 -29.04 2.50
CA SER A 52 -2.74 -30.35 2.85
C SER A 52 -1.60 -30.16 3.84
N LYS A 53 -1.18 -31.26 4.48
CA LYS A 53 -0.03 -31.21 5.41
C LYS A 53 1.23 -30.78 4.66
N LYS A 54 2.12 -30.04 5.35
CA LYS A 54 3.42 -29.60 4.82
C LYS A 54 4.19 -30.71 4.09
N SER A 55 4.27 -31.90 4.68
CA SER A 55 4.97 -33.05 4.08
C SER A 55 4.36 -33.54 2.77
N MET A 56 3.05 -33.36 2.57
CA MET A 56 2.34 -33.77 1.35
C MET A 56 2.59 -32.79 0.22
N ILE A 57 2.53 -31.50 0.52
CA ILE A 57 2.83 -30.42 -0.43
C ILE A 57 4.28 -30.52 -0.89
N VAL A 58 5.23 -30.72 0.03
CA VAL A 58 6.66 -30.91 -0.30
C VAL A 58 6.87 -32.09 -1.25
N ARG A 59 6.23 -33.25 -0.97
CA ARG A 59 6.31 -34.44 -1.85
C ARG A 59 5.67 -34.21 -3.21
N ALA A 60 4.57 -33.46 -3.29
CA ALA A 60 3.93 -33.13 -4.56
C ALA A 60 4.82 -32.20 -5.40
N LEU A 61 5.45 -31.20 -4.77
CA LEU A 61 6.39 -30.29 -5.44
C LEU A 61 7.64 -31.02 -5.94
N GLU A 62 8.16 -32.01 -5.19
CA GLU A 62 9.27 -32.87 -5.64
C GLU A 62 8.92 -33.63 -6.92
N LYS A 63 7.72 -34.24 -6.96
CA LYS A 63 7.24 -34.94 -8.16
C LYS A 63 7.07 -34.02 -9.37
N SER A 64 6.75 -32.75 -9.13
CA SER A 64 6.57 -31.74 -10.17
C SER A 64 7.88 -31.01 -10.55
N GLY A 65 9.03 -31.37 -9.96
CA GLY A 65 10.32 -30.75 -10.26
C GLY A 65 10.55 -29.38 -9.61
N LEU A 66 9.66 -28.93 -8.72
CA LEU A 66 9.66 -27.60 -8.10
C LEU A 66 10.32 -27.58 -6.71
N SER A 67 11.47 -28.25 -6.60
CA SER A 67 12.15 -28.47 -5.32
C SER A 67 12.63 -27.17 -4.65
N SER A 68 12.88 -26.11 -5.41
CA SER A 68 13.30 -24.78 -4.95
C SER A 68 12.25 -24.07 -4.08
N LEU A 69 10.98 -24.44 -4.20
CA LEU A 69 9.88 -23.80 -3.48
C LEU A 69 9.70 -24.33 -2.05
N LYS A 70 10.37 -25.43 -1.68
CA LYS A 70 10.25 -26.05 -0.35
C LYS A 70 10.67 -25.12 0.78
N GLU A 71 11.71 -24.32 0.54
CA GLU A 71 12.29 -23.43 1.54
C GLU A 71 11.33 -22.30 1.96
N LYS A 72 10.39 -21.94 1.06
CA LYS A 72 9.40 -20.89 1.30
C LYS A 72 8.15 -21.39 2.05
N ILE A 73 8.06 -22.70 2.32
CA ILE A 73 6.89 -23.28 3.00
C ILE A 73 7.05 -23.13 4.52
N GLN A 74 6.34 -22.15 5.08
CA GLN A 74 6.32 -21.85 6.51
C GLN A 74 4.92 -22.01 7.12
N GLY A 75 4.86 -22.27 8.43
CA GLY A 75 3.62 -22.32 9.20
C GLY A 75 2.63 -23.40 8.75
N GLU A 76 1.40 -22.99 8.48
CA GLU A 76 0.30 -23.81 8.01
C GLU A 76 0.09 -23.56 6.50
N PRO A 77 0.79 -24.32 5.64
CA PRO A 77 0.81 -24.02 4.22
C PRO A 77 -0.47 -24.48 3.50
N ALA A 78 -0.88 -23.68 2.54
CA ALA A 78 -1.89 -24.04 1.55
C ALA A 78 -1.40 -23.68 0.15
N LEU A 79 -1.92 -24.36 -0.86
CA LEU A 79 -1.69 -24.03 -2.26
C LEU A 79 -2.89 -23.27 -2.79
N ILE A 80 -2.63 -22.20 -3.54
CA ILE A 80 -3.61 -21.55 -4.39
C ILE A 80 -3.21 -21.77 -5.84
N LEU A 81 -4.17 -22.20 -6.65
CA LEU A 81 -3.96 -22.55 -8.05
C LEU A 81 -4.93 -21.72 -8.87
N SER A 82 -4.42 -21.05 -9.90
CA SER A 82 -5.20 -20.16 -10.74
C SER A 82 -4.65 -20.15 -12.15
N ASN A 83 -5.49 -19.81 -13.11
CA ASN A 83 -5.07 -19.51 -14.48
C ASN A 83 -4.88 -18.00 -14.70
N ASP A 84 -5.20 -17.18 -13.69
CA ASP A 84 -5.01 -15.74 -13.72
C ASP A 84 -3.56 -15.36 -13.41
N ASN A 85 -3.19 -14.15 -13.85
CA ASN A 85 -1.88 -13.56 -13.60
C ASN A 85 -1.55 -13.47 -12.09
N PRO A 86 -0.31 -13.76 -11.66
CA PRO A 86 0.07 -13.79 -10.25
C PRO A 86 -0.09 -12.45 -9.52
N PHE A 87 0.09 -11.31 -10.20
CA PHE A 87 -0.11 -9.99 -9.62
C PHE A 87 -1.58 -9.69 -9.37
N ARG A 88 -2.45 -10.09 -10.30
CA ARG A 88 -3.90 -9.98 -10.12
C ARG A 88 -4.36 -10.86 -8.96
N LEU A 89 -3.84 -12.08 -8.87
CA LEU A 89 -4.12 -12.99 -7.76
C LEU A 89 -3.69 -12.37 -6.41
N TYR A 90 -2.49 -11.79 -6.33
CA TYR A 90 -2.04 -11.10 -5.12
C TYR A 90 -2.93 -9.92 -4.74
N LYS A 91 -3.36 -9.12 -5.73
CA LYS A 91 -4.28 -8.00 -5.50
C LYS A 91 -5.62 -8.45 -4.92
N ILE A 92 -6.23 -9.49 -5.52
CA ILE A 92 -7.49 -10.06 -5.02
C ILE A 92 -7.31 -10.59 -3.59
N LEU A 93 -6.19 -11.25 -3.30
CA LEU A 93 -5.89 -11.76 -1.96
C LEU A 93 -5.72 -10.61 -0.94
N LYS A 94 -5.07 -9.51 -1.33
CA LYS A 94 -4.91 -8.30 -0.50
C LYS A 94 -6.25 -7.62 -0.22
N GLU A 95 -7.12 -7.51 -1.21
CA GLU A 95 -8.48 -6.97 -1.07
C GLU A 95 -9.41 -7.88 -0.24
N SER A 96 -9.18 -9.20 -0.28
CA SER A 96 -9.97 -10.18 0.49
C SER A 96 -9.63 -10.23 1.99
N ARG A 97 -8.66 -9.44 2.44
CA ARG A 97 -8.28 -9.34 3.86
C ARG A 97 -9.44 -8.75 4.65
N SER A 98 -9.74 -9.38 5.78
CA SER A 98 -10.78 -8.91 6.69
C SER A 98 -10.17 -8.38 7.98
N PRO A 99 -10.70 -7.28 8.54
CA PRO A 99 -10.32 -6.84 9.87
C PRO A 99 -10.71 -7.90 10.90
N ALA A 100 -9.94 -7.97 11.97
CA ALA A 100 -10.13 -8.89 13.07
C ALA A 100 -9.68 -8.27 14.41
N PRO A 101 -10.26 -8.72 15.52
CA PRO A 101 -9.86 -8.28 16.85
C PRO A 101 -8.45 -8.81 17.19
N ALA A 102 -7.64 -7.96 17.84
CA ALA A 102 -6.33 -8.35 18.36
C ALA A 102 -6.45 -9.26 19.58
N LYS A 103 -5.51 -10.19 19.74
CA LYS A 103 -5.33 -10.96 20.98
C LYS A 103 -4.08 -10.51 21.73
N ALA A 104 -4.06 -10.78 23.03
CA ALA A 104 -2.91 -10.46 23.86
C ALA A 104 -1.66 -11.19 23.37
N GLY A 105 -0.57 -10.46 23.21
CA GLY A 105 0.70 -10.99 22.70
C GLY A 105 0.78 -11.13 21.17
N ASP A 106 -0.25 -10.72 20.42
CA ASP A 106 -0.13 -10.57 18.97
C ASP A 106 0.84 -9.42 18.63
N ILE A 107 1.46 -9.53 17.45
CA ILE A 107 2.36 -8.51 16.90
C ILE A 107 1.53 -7.63 15.95
N ALA A 108 1.59 -6.31 16.13
CA ALA A 108 0.89 -5.37 15.27
C ALA A 108 1.39 -5.47 13.81
N PRO A 109 0.52 -5.76 12.83
CA PRO A 109 0.92 -5.89 11.42
C PRO A 109 1.17 -4.52 10.75
N SER A 110 0.57 -3.47 11.29
CA SER A 110 0.67 -2.09 10.84
C SER A 110 0.58 -1.16 12.05
N ASP A 111 0.84 0.14 11.85
CA ASP A 111 0.72 1.15 12.88
C ASP A 111 -0.74 1.30 13.33
N ILE A 112 -1.01 1.06 14.62
CA ILE A 112 -2.35 1.12 15.19
C ILE A 112 -2.58 2.52 15.75
N VAL A 113 -3.39 3.31 15.05
CA VAL A 113 -3.78 4.67 15.43
C VAL A 113 -5.23 4.69 15.89
N ILE A 114 -5.47 5.31 17.04
CA ILE A 114 -6.83 5.60 17.51
C ILE A 114 -7.18 7.03 17.08
N PRO A 115 -8.19 7.22 16.22
CA PRO A 115 -8.59 8.54 15.75
C PRO A 115 -9.32 9.33 16.84
N LYS A 116 -9.24 10.66 16.74
CA LYS A 116 -10.03 11.59 17.54
C LYS A 116 -11.50 11.45 17.19
N GLY A 117 -12.36 11.56 18.20
CA GLY A 117 -13.80 11.50 17.99
C GLY A 117 -14.58 10.99 19.20
N PRO A 118 -15.92 11.08 19.14
CA PRO A 118 -16.80 10.56 20.16
C PRO A 118 -16.81 9.03 20.11
N THR A 119 -16.67 8.40 21.28
CA THR A 119 -16.77 6.95 21.43
C THR A 119 -18.19 6.58 21.90
N PRO A 120 -18.66 5.34 21.67
CA PRO A 120 -19.98 4.91 22.14
C PRO A 120 -20.01 4.60 23.65
N LEU A 121 -18.97 4.94 24.41
CA LEU A 121 -18.80 4.52 25.80
C LEU A 121 -19.41 5.56 26.77
N PRO A 122 -20.17 5.11 27.79
CA PRO A 122 -20.67 5.99 28.84
C PRO A 122 -19.54 6.42 29.79
N PRO A 123 -19.65 7.58 30.45
CA PRO A 123 -18.70 8.02 31.46
C PRO A 123 -18.66 7.03 32.63
N GLY A 124 -17.47 6.58 33.00
CA GLY A 124 -17.28 5.53 34.00
C GLY A 124 -15.84 4.99 34.02
N PRO A 125 -15.61 3.75 34.51
CA PRO A 125 -14.27 3.16 34.61
C PRO A 125 -13.58 2.98 33.24
N ALA A 126 -14.30 3.12 32.13
CA ALA A 126 -13.70 3.15 30.79
C ALA A 126 -12.70 4.31 30.59
N ILE A 127 -12.86 5.43 31.31
CA ILE A 127 -11.93 6.57 31.23
C ILE A 127 -10.54 6.17 31.75
N SER A 128 -10.47 5.43 32.86
CA SER A 128 -9.19 5.04 33.44
C SER A 128 -8.45 4.04 32.55
N SER A 129 -9.16 3.11 31.89
CA SER A 129 -8.57 2.19 30.92
C SER A 129 -8.00 2.89 29.68
N LEU A 130 -8.70 3.91 29.16
CA LEU A 130 -8.23 4.71 28.01
C LEU A 130 -7.00 5.56 28.38
N GLN A 131 -7.01 6.15 29.59
CA GLN A 131 -5.89 6.93 30.11
C GLN A 131 -4.64 6.07 30.42
N LYS A 132 -4.81 4.80 30.79
CA LYS A 132 -3.68 3.86 31.00
C LYS A 132 -2.84 3.64 29.74
N ILE A 133 -3.47 3.67 28.57
CA ILE A 133 -2.79 3.62 27.25
C ILE A 133 -2.28 5.03 26.84
N GLY A 134 -2.52 6.03 27.69
CA GLY A 134 -2.14 7.41 27.51
C GLY A 134 -2.98 8.14 26.46
N LEU A 135 -4.23 7.71 26.23
CA LEU A 135 -5.18 8.48 25.41
C LEU A 135 -5.71 9.66 26.24
N LYS A 136 -5.71 10.86 25.65
CA LYS A 136 -6.36 12.03 26.24
C LYS A 136 -7.84 11.98 25.91
N THR A 137 -8.66 11.72 26.91
CA THR A 137 -10.12 11.59 26.76
C THR A 137 -10.86 12.60 27.60
N SER A 138 -11.94 13.18 27.06
CA SER A 138 -12.85 14.09 27.77
C SER A 138 -14.29 13.62 27.66
N VAL A 139 -15.13 13.94 28.63
CA VAL A 139 -16.57 13.69 28.53
C VAL A 139 -17.19 14.81 27.69
N GLN A 140 -17.86 14.45 26.59
CA GLN A 140 -18.62 15.37 25.73
C GLN A 140 -20.00 14.78 25.48
N ALA A 141 -21.05 15.57 25.69
CA ALA A 141 -22.44 15.16 25.47
C ALA A 141 -22.83 13.81 26.14
N GLY A 142 -22.32 13.55 27.35
CA GLY A 142 -22.59 12.32 28.09
C GLY A 142 -21.89 11.06 27.56
N LYS A 143 -20.89 11.20 26.66
CA LYS A 143 -20.04 10.12 26.15
C LYS A 143 -18.56 10.47 26.28
N ILE A 144 -17.69 9.47 26.27
CA ILE A 144 -16.24 9.69 26.28
C ILE A 144 -15.79 10.02 24.84
N ALA A 145 -15.01 11.08 24.65
CA ALA A 145 -14.43 11.47 23.37
C ALA A 145 -12.89 11.50 23.46
N VAL A 146 -12.23 10.99 22.42
CA VAL A 146 -10.77 11.06 22.26
C VAL A 146 -10.42 12.43 21.67
N MET A 147 -9.55 13.18 22.36
CA MET A 147 -9.23 14.57 22.02
C MET A 147 -8.24 14.71 20.84
N GLN A 148 -7.36 13.72 20.67
CA GLN A 148 -6.29 13.76 19.67
C GLN A 148 -6.01 12.35 19.14
N ASP A 149 -5.66 12.27 17.85
CA ASP A 149 -5.18 11.03 17.24
C ASP A 149 -3.91 10.59 17.96
N LYS A 150 -3.84 9.32 18.34
CA LYS A 150 -2.66 8.77 19.01
C LYS A 150 -2.28 7.42 18.44
N LEU A 151 -1.00 7.28 18.12
CA LEU A 151 -0.35 6.01 17.83
C LEU A 151 -0.22 5.21 19.13
N VAL A 152 -0.89 4.07 19.19
CA VAL A 152 -0.93 3.20 20.38
C VAL A 152 0.11 2.08 20.29
N ALA A 153 0.33 1.55 19.11
CA ALA A 153 1.37 0.56 18.83
C ALA A 153 1.93 0.78 17.43
N LYS A 154 3.25 0.68 17.29
CA LYS A 154 3.93 0.66 15.99
C LYS A 154 3.86 -0.73 15.36
N ALA A 155 4.00 -0.81 14.05
CA ALA A 155 4.20 -2.08 13.34
C ALA A 155 5.36 -2.86 13.97
N GLY A 156 5.11 -4.12 14.33
CA GLY A 156 6.09 -5.00 14.98
C GLY A 156 6.07 -4.98 16.51
N GLU A 157 5.32 -4.08 17.17
CA GLU A 157 5.19 -4.08 18.63
C GLU A 157 4.18 -5.13 19.11
N ARG A 158 4.40 -5.63 20.33
CA ARG A 158 3.50 -6.60 20.97
C ARG A 158 2.32 -5.88 21.61
N ILE A 159 1.13 -6.37 21.33
CA ILE A 159 -0.12 -5.84 21.89
C ILE A 159 -0.29 -6.36 23.31
N THR A 160 -0.44 -5.46 24.27
CA THR A 160 -0.69 -5.78 25.68
C THR A 160 -2.17 -6.06 25.95
N GLU A 161 -2.50 -6.73 27.05
CA GLU A 161 -3.89 -7.02 27.44
C GLU A 161 -4.73 -5.74 27.62
N ASP A 162 -4.14 -4.69 28.19
CA ASP A 162 -4.80 -3.38 28.33
C ASP A 162 -5.21 -2.80 26.96
N MET A 163 -4.33 -2.91 25.95
CA MET A 163 -4.63 -2.48 24.58
C MET A 163 -5.78 -3.26 23.96
N VAL A 164 -5.79 -4.59 24.13
CA VAL A 164 -6.89 -5.45 23.64
C VAL A 164 -8.22 -5.06 24.26
N ASN A 165 -8.24 -4.80 25.58
CA ASN A 165 -9.44 -4.35 26.28
C ASN A 165 -9.98 -3.04 25.70
N VAL A 166 -9.10 -2.08 25.42
CA VAL A 166 -9.50 -0.81 24.81
C VAL A 166 -9.97 -0.98 23.37
N PHE A 167 -9.30 -1.80 22.55
CA PHE A 167 -9.75 -2.06 21.17
C PHE A 167 -11.14 -2.72 21.16
N ASN A 168 -11.39 -3.68 22.05
CA ASN A 168 -12.70 -4.31 22.19
C ASN A 168 -13.79 -3.31 22.65
N MET A 169 -13.48 -2.43 23.60
CA MET A 169 -14.40 -1.38 24.06
C MET A 169 -14.74 -0.38 22.94
N LEU A 170 -13.75 -0.01 22.13
CA LEU A 170 -13.90 0.89 20.99
C LEU A 170 -14.47 0.20 19.75
N LYS A 171 -14.68 -1.12 19.80
CA LYS A 171 -15.06 -1.97 18.66
C LYS A 171 -14.13 -1.78 17.45
N MET A 172 -12.84 -1.57 17.72
CA MET A 172 -11.80 -1.54 16.70
C MET A 172 -11.19 -2.91 16.52
N GLU A 173 -10.96 -3.27 15.26
CA GLU A 173 -10.38 -4.53 14.82
C GLU A 173 -9.05 -4.23 14.11
N PRO A 174 -7.95 -4.02 14.87
CA PRO A 174 -6.71 -3.50 14.31
C PRO A 174 -5.84 -4.56 13.62
N MET A 175 -6.21 -5.84 13.69
CA MET A 175 -5.50 -6.91 13.00
C MET A 175 -6.12 -7.15 11.63
N GLU A 176 -5.29 -7.38 10.62
CA GLU A 176 -5.76 -7.93 9.36
C GLU A 176 -5.55 -9.43 9.35
N ILE A 177 -6.63 -10.19 9.14
CA ILE A 177 -6.57 -11.63 8.88
C ILE A 177 -6.90 -11.84 7.41
N GLY A 178 -5.97 -12.45 6.69
CA GLY A 178 -6.17 -12.91 5.33
C GLY A 178 -5.15 -13.95 4.94
N LEU A 179 -5.28 -14.45 3.71
CA LEU A 179 -4.33 -15.40 3.15
C LEU A 179 -3.05 -14.66 2.78
N ASP A 180 -1.95 -14.98 3.44
CA ASP A 180 -0.66 -14.38 3.11
C ASP A 180 0.03 -15.20 2.02
N LEU A 181 0.20 -14.59 0.83
CA LEU A 181 0.91 -15.20 -0.27
C LEU A 181 2.41 -15.04 -0.06
N VAL A 182 3.10 -16.15 0.21
CA VAL A 182 4.55 -16.16 0.45
C VAL A 182 5.31 -16.09 -0.87
N ALA A 183 4.88 -16.88 -1.85
CA ALA A 183 5.45 -16.89 -3.18
C ALA A 183 4.43 -17.39 -4.21
N SER A 184 4.57 -16.95 -5.45
CA SER A 184 3.90 -17.54 -6.61
C SER A 184 4.92 -18.05 -7.62
N TYR A 185 4.50 -19.02 -8.41
CA TYR A 185 5.25 -19.67 -9.46
C TYR A 185 4.44 -19.63 -10.74
N GLU A 186 5.07 -19.15 -11.81
CA GLU A 186 4.50 -19.08 -13.15
C GLU A 186 5.63 -19.35 -14.15
N SER A 187 5.45 -20.34 -15.03
CA SER A 187 6.33 -20.61 -16.18
C SER A 187 7.85 -20.58 -15.90
N GLY A 188 8.28 -21.15 -14.76
CA GLY A 188 9.70 -21.22 -14.37
C GLY A 188 10.19 -20.05 -13.50
N THR A 189 9.38 -19.01 -13.31
CA THR A 189 9.72 -17.84 -12.50
C THR A 189 9.02 -17.92 -11.15
N VAL A 190 9.76 -17.62 -10.07
CA VAL A 190 9.23 -17.54 -8.71
C VAL A 190 9.15 -16.07 -8.30
N TYR A 191 7.94 -15.57 -8.07
CA TYR A 191 7.71 -14.24 -7.53
C TYR A 191 7.55 -14.32 -6.01
N THR A 192 8.28 -13.49 -5.27
CA THR A 192 8.08 -13.30 -3.84
C THR A 192 7.04 -12.22 -3.57
N LYS A 193 6.54 -12.17 -2.33
CA LYS A 193 5.65 -11.12 -1.85
C LYS A 193 6.13 -9.70 -2.20
N ASP A 194 7.42 -9.42 -2.03
CA ASP A 194 8.00 -8.09 -2.29
C ASP A 194 7.94 -7.68 -3.77
N VAL A 195 8.01 -8.66 -4.68
CA VAL A 195 7.89 -8.42 -6.12
C VAL A 195 6.42 -8.27 -6.51
N LEU A 196 5.53 -9.03 -5.87
CA LEU A 196 4.09 -9.03 -6.15
C LEU A 196 3.36 -7.80 -5.59
N ASP A 197 3.88 -7.21 -4.51
CA ASP A 197 3.34 -5.99 -3.90
C ASP A 197 3.76 -4.73 -4.66
N ILE A 198 3.18 -4.58 -5.84
CA ILE A 198 3.38 -3.41 -6.70
C ILE A 198 2.41 -2.31 -6.27
N ASP A 199 2.95 -1.17 -5.81
CA ASP A 199 2.16 0.04 -5.63
C ASP A 199 1.98 0.78 -6.95
N GLN A 200 0.85 0.53 -7.62
CA GLN A 200 0.51 1.16 -8.90
C GLN A 200 0.53 2.70 -8.83
N SER A 201 0.23 3.29 -7.67
CA SER A 201 0.22 4.74 -7.50
C SER A 201 1.63 5.31 -7.58
N TRP A 202 2.60 4.63 -6.94
CA TRP A 202 4.00 5.00 -6.95
C TRP A 202 4.59 4.97 -8.37
N TYR A 203 4.35 3.89 -9.12
CA TYR A 203 4.84 3.78 -10.51
C TYR A 203 4.24 4.83 -11.44
N THR A 204 2.96 5.14 -11.27
CA THR A 204 2.30 6.20 -12.05
C THR A 204 2.92 7.56 -11.73
N GLY A 205 3.19 7.82 -10.45
CA GLY A 205 3.91 9.01 -10.01
C GLY A 205 5.31 9.12 -10.62
N GLU A 206 6.09 8.05 -10.57
CA GLU A 206 7.44 8.00 -11.16
C GLU A 206 7.41 8.21 -12.68
N LEU A 207 6.44 7.63 -13.40
CA LEU A 207 6.28 7.84 -14.83
C LEU A 207 6.02 9.33 -15.15
N ILE A 208 5.11 9.96 -14.40
CA ILE A 208 4.82 11.39 -14.52
C ILE A 208 6.08 12.22 -14.26
N GLN A 209 6.85 11.89 -13.22
CA GLN A 209 8.12 12.56 -12.92
C GLN A 209 9.15 12.39 -14.02
N CYS A 210 9.26 11.20 -14.62
CA CYS A 210 10.16 10.94 -15.75
C CYS A 210 9.79 11.80 -16.97
N VAL A 211 8.50 11.90 -17.28
CA VAL A 211 8.01 12.77 -18.37
C VAL A 211 8.33 14.24 -18.07
N HIS A 212 8.09 14.72 -16.85
CA HIS A 212 8.43 16.09 -16.47
C HIS A 212 9.94 16.36 -16.59
N ARG A 213 10.79 15.43 -16.15
CA ARG A 213 12.25 15.54 -16.28
C ARG A 213 12.68 15.58 -17.74
N ALA A 214 12.10 14.73 -18.59
CA ALA A 214 12.41 14.69 -20.02
C ALA A 214 11.98 16.00 -20.73
N VAL A 215 10.79 16.51 -20.43
CA VAL A 215 10.31 17.79 -20.95
C VAL A 215 11.21 18.94 -20.50
N ASN A 216 11.56 18.97 -19.21
CA ASN A 216 12.44 19.98 -18.63
C ASN A 216 13.83 19.96 -19.30
N LEU A 217 14.41 18.77 -19.48
CA LEU A 217 15.67 18.59 -20.18
C LEU A 217 15.59 19.13 -21.61
N SER A 218 14.57 18.72 -22.37
CA SER A 218 14.34 19.13 -23.76
C SER A 218 14.20 20.65 -23.90
N VAL A 219 13.44 21.30 -23.00
CA VAL A 219 13.24 22.75 -23.01
C VAL A 219 14.54 23.50 -22.67
N ASN A 220 15.31 23.00 -21.70
CA ASN A 220 16.55 23.66 -21.28
C ASN A 220 17.72 23.45 -22.24
N THR A 221 17.77 22.32 -22.95
CA THR A 221 18.77 22.10 -24.00
C THR A 221 18.35 22.68 -25.35
N VAL A 222 17.18 23.34 -25.44
CA VAL A 222 16.60 23.88 -26.68
C VAL A 222 16.47 22.77 -27.74
N TYR A 223 16.08 21.57 -27.32
CA TYR A 223 15.82 20.46 -28.23
C TYR A 223 14.33 20.47 -28.63
N PRO A 224 13.99 20.83 -29.88
CA PRO A 224 12.60 21.00 -30.28
C PRO A 224 11.90 19.66 -30.49
N THR A 225 10.82 19.43 -29.76
CA THR A 225 9.86 18.35 -30.03
C THR A 225 8.45 18.90 -30.16
N LYS A 226 7.53 18.15 -30.76
CA LYS A 226 6.12 18.57 -30.92
C LYS A 226 5.47 19.02 -29.59
N LEU A 227 5.87 18.40 -28.48
CA LEU A 227 5.34 18.70 -27.15
C LEU A 227 6.02 19.90 -26.48
N THR A 228 7.25 20.24 -26.88
CA THR A 228 8.07 21.25 -26.18
C THR A 228 8.28 22.53 -26.98
N MET A 229 7.96 22.54 -28.28
CA MET A 229 8.19 23.69 -29.15
C MET A 229 7.50 24.95 -28.67
N GLU A 230 6.21 24.87 -28.29
CA GLU A 230 5.48 26.01 -27.73
C GLU A 230 6.11 26.48 -26.43
N MET A 231 6.51 25.56 -25.55
CA MET A 231 7.17 25.88 -24.28
C MET A 231 8.53 26.56 -24.48
N ILE A 232 9.31 26.12 -25.46
CA ILE A 232 10.61 26.71 -25.82
C ILE A 232 10.40 28.14 -26.35
N LEU A 233 9.42 28.34 -27.24
CA LEU A 233 9.11 29.67 -27.78
C LEU A 233 8.61 30.63 -26.70
N GLN A 234 7.72 30.17 -25.81
CA GLN A 234 7.27 30.96 -24.67
C GLN A 234 8.43 31.31 -23.73
N LYS A 235 9.29 30.33 -23.41
CA LYS A 235 10.48 30.55 -22.59
C LYS A 235 11.40 31.61 -23.21
N ALA A 236 11.72 31.47 -24.50
CA ALA A 236 12.55 32.43 -25.22
C ALA A 236 11.95 33.84 -25.23
N TYR A 237 10.64 33.97 -25.42
CA TYR A 237 9.95 35.25 -25.36
C TYR A 237 10.03 35.87 -23.95
N ILE A 238 9.76 35.08 -22.90
CA ILE A 238 9.83 35.54 -21.51
C ILE A 238 11.25 35.97 -21.14
N GLU A 239 12.26 35.20 -21.51
CA GLU A 239 13.67 35.51 -21.25
C GLU A 239 14.12 36.75 -22.01
N THR A 240 13.76 36.87 -23.28
CA THR A 240 14.05 38.07 -24.11
C THR A 240 13.38 39.31 -23.54
N ARG A 241 12.09 39.21 -23.19
CA ARG A 241 11.34 40.29 -22.55
C ARG A 241 12.00 40.73 -21.23
N SER A 242 12.38 39.77 -20.39
CA SER A 242 13.06 40.05 -19.12
C SER A 242 14.40 40.75 -19.37
N LEU A 243 15.18 40.29 -20.35
CA LEU A 243 16.44 40.92 -20.74
C LEU A 243 16.24 42.35 -21.25
N CYS A 244 15.27 42.58 -22.14
CA CYS A 244 14.99 43.90 -22.70
C CYS A 244 14.59 44.92 -21.63
N ILE A 245 13.75 44.50 -20.67
CA ILE A 245 13.31 45.35 -19.55
C ILE A 245 14.47 45.67 -18.61
N GLU A 246 15.38 44.72 -18.39
CA GLU A 246 16.51 44.92 -17.49
C GLU A 246 17.64 45.74 -18.12
N ALA A 247 17.91 45.50 -19.40
CA ALA A 247 18.91 46.24 -20.17
C ALA A 247 18.39 47.59 -20.72
N ASN A 248 17.13 47.97 -20.44
CA ASN A 248 16.47 49.19 -20.95
C ASN A 248 16.52 49.33 -22.48
N ILE A 249 16.37 48.22 -23.20
CA ILE A 249 16.37 48.21 -24.67
C ILE A 249 15.01 48.67 -25.16
N LEU A 250 14.99 49.79 -25.89
CA LEU A 250 13.77 50.42 -26.40
C LEU A 250 13.26 49.70 -27.65
N GLU A 251 12.44 48.67 -27.44
CA GLU A 251 11.70 47.98 -28.50
C GLU A 251 10.20 48.27 -28.41
N LYS A 252 9.55 48.41 -29.58
CA LYS A 252 8.15 48.87 -29.70
C LYS A 252 7.17 48.02 -28.89
N GLU A 253 7.44 46.73 -28.79
CA GLU A 253 6.60 45.75 -28.10
C GLU A 253 6.68 45.87 -26.57
N PHE A 254 7.79 46.41 -26.02
CA PHE A 254 8.06 46.48 -24.58
C PHE A 254 8.04 47.89 -23.99
N ILE A 255 7.81 48.94 -24.79
CA ILE A 255 7.83 50.36 -24.35
C ILE A 255 6.92 50.60 -23.14
N ASN A 256 5.69 50.08 -23.19
CA ASN A 256 4.74 50.28 -22.09
C ASN A 256 5.26 49.71 -20.78
N GLU A 257 5.96 48.58 -20.82
CA GLU A 257 6.49 47.92 -19.64
C GLU A 257 7.74 48.62 -19.09
N LEU A 258 8.59 49.15 -19.97
CA LEU A 258 9.72 50.01 -19.60
C LEU A 258 9.24 51.29 -18.92
N LEU A 259 8.20 51.93 -19.45
CA LEU A 259 7.58 53.11 -18.82
C LEU A 259 7.01 52.77 -17.44
N LEU A 260 6.34 51.62 -17.30
CA LEU A 260 5.86 51.15 -16.00
C LEU A 260 6.99 50.89 -15.01
N LYS A 261 8.13 50.33 -15.46
CA LYS A 261 9.33 50.16 -14.63
C LYS A 261 9.88 51.53 -14.17
N ALA A 262 10.06 52.48 -15.08
CA ALA A 262 10.54 53.83 -14.76
C ALA A 262 9.62 54.57 -13.76
N VAL A 263 8.30 54.44 -13.91
CA VAL A 263 7.33 55.02 -12.96
C VAL A 263 7.44 54.38 -11.58
N ARG A 264 7.68 53.06 -11.49
CA ARG A 264 7.89 52.37 -10.22
C ARG A 264 9.18 52.82 -9.55
N GLU A 265 10.27 52.95 -10.31
CA GLU A 265 11.55 53.42 -9.81
C GLU A 265 11.44 54.87 -9.28
N SER A 266 10.83 55.79 -10.04
CA SER A 266 10.58 57.16 -9.59
C SER A 266 9.81 57.23 -8.27
N LYS A 267 8.73 56.45 -8.14
CA LYS A 267 7.95 56.36 -6.89
C LYS A 267 8.76 55.81 -5.72
N SER A 268 9.72 54.91 -5.98
CA SER A 268 10.58 54.37 -4.92
C SER A 268 11.59 55.42 -4.43
N PHE A 269 12.10 56.29 -5.31
CA PHE A 269 12.97 57.40 -4.90
C PHE A 269 12.21 58.48 -4.11
N GLU A 270 10.95 58.75 -4.45
CA GLU A 270 10.09 59.67 -3.70
C GLU A 270 9.85 59.22 -2.25
N GLN A 271 9.85 57.91 -1.98
CA GLN A 271 9.66 57.36 -0.63
C GLN A 271 10.92 57.36 0.24
N ILE A 272 12.12 57.43 -0.36
CA ILE A 272 13.40 57.42 0.36
C ILE A 272 13.89 58.86 0.64
N GLY A 273 13.48 59.83 -0.19
CA GLY A 273 13.83 61.24 -0.05
C GLY A 273 12.89 62.07 0.83
N GLY A 274 11.95 61.45 1.54
CA GLY A 274 10.98 62.08 2.44
C GLY A 274 11.22 61.77 3.91
#